data_AF-A0A957QAS8-F1
#
_entry.id   AF-A0A957QAS8-F1
#
_cell.length_a   1.000
_cell.length_b   1.000
_cell.length_c   1.000
_cell.angle_alpha   90.00
_cell.angle_beta   90.00
_cell.angle_gamma   90.00
#
_symmetry.space_group_name_H-M   'P 1'
#
loop_
_entity.id
_entity.type
_entity.pdbx_description
1 polymer ?
#
loop_
_entity_poly.entity_id
_entity_poly.type
_entity_poly.pdbx_seq_one_letter_code
_entity_poly.pdbx_strand_id
1 'polypeptide(L)'
;AQENTALWQGQRTMMLALAPVVLGLVLGAGPIIGLFGADYQDAALVLRLLAIGNGVWAISALSALWLQYCDRGMTVMRITVFTLLIDSLLNALLIPKFGMLGAAASTAATSICAAIAIVWLARRPQN
;
A
#
# COMPACT_ATOMS: atom_id res chain seq x y z
N ALA A 1 21.74 17.73 -1.26
CA ALA A 1 22.32 16.57 -0.53
C ALA A 1 21.64 16.34 0.82
N GLN A 2 21.49 17.37 1.65
CA GLN A 2 20.89 17.30 2.99
C GLN A 2 19.39 16.93 2.98
N GLU A 3 18.66 17.36 1.95
CA GLU A 3 17.24 17.01 1.75
C GLU A 3 17.01 15.52 1.45
N ASN A 4 17.84 14.93 0.58
CA ASN A 4 17.75 13.50 0.27
C ASN A 4 18.05 12.64 1.51
N THR A 5 18.96 13.06 2.39
CA THR A 5 19.25 12.33 3.62
C THR A 5 18.09 12.36 4.62
N ALA A 6 17.37 13.49 4.72
CA ALA A 6 16.20 13.60 5.58
C ALA A 6 15.06 12.68 5.14
N LEU A 7 14.88 12.50 3.83
CA LEU A 7 13.92 11.56 3.27
C LEU A 7 14.20 10.11 3.60
N TRP A 8 15.44 9.67 3.38
CA TRP A 8 15.82 8.29 3.66
C TRP A 8 15.73 7.98 5.16
N GLN A 9 16.03 8.96 6.01
CA GLN A 9 15.81 8.87 7.45
C GLN A 9 14.31 8.77 7.78
N GLY A 10 13.48 9.65 7.23
CA GLY A 10 12.03 9.61 7.45
C GLY A 10 11.39 8.32 6.97
N GLN A 11 11.81 7.80 5.81
CA GLN A 11 11.34 6.51 5.30
C GLN A 11 11.75 5.35 6.19
N ARG A 12 12.98 5.37 6.72
CA ARG A 12 13.42 4.35 7.68
C ARG A 12 12.59 4.37 8.95
N THR A 13 12.27 5.55 9.47
CA THR A 13 11.40 5.70 10.65
C THR A 13 9.97 5.22 10.36
N MET A 14 9.40 5.57 9.21
CA MET A 14 8.09 5.09 8.76
C MET A 14 8.06 3.56 8.65
N MET A 15 9.10 2.96 8.05
CA MET A 15 9.21 1.50 7.94
C MET A 15 9.29 0.84 9.31
N LEU A 16 10.11 1.37 10.24
CA LEU A 16 10.25 0.82 11.59
C LEU A 16 8.98 0.99 12.44
N ALA A 17 8.23 2.08 12.26
CA ALA A 17 6.99 2.32 12.97
C ALA A 17 5.82 1.49 12.42
N LEU A 18 5.73 1.33 11.10
CA LEU A 18 4.65 0.60 10.44
C LEU A 18 4.85 -0.92 10.45
N ALA A 19 6.10 -1.41 10.43
CA ALA A 19 6.39 -2.85 10.48
C ALA A 19 5.71 -3.58 11.66
N PRO A 20 5.82 -3.14 12.93
CA PRO A 20 5.16 -3.81 14.05
C PRO A 20 3.63 -3.71 13.98
N VAL A 21 3.09 -2.62 13.43
CA VAL A 21 1.64 -2.44 13.24
C VAL A 21 1.10 -3.44 12.23
N VAL A 22 1.75 -3.56 11.06
CA VAL A 22 1.38 -4.52 10.02
C VAL A 22 1.54 -5.96 10.52
N LEU A 23 2.62 -6.27 11.24
CA LEU A 23 2.82 -7.57 11.89
C LEU A 23 1.70 -7.88 12.89
N GLY A 24 1.34 -6.92 13.74
CA GLY A 24 0.24 -7.06 14.70
C GLY A 24 -1.10 -7.32 14.01
N LEU A 25 -1.39 -6.62 12.91
CA LEU A 25 -2.60 -6.85 12.11
C LEU A 25 -2.62 -8.21 11.42
N VAL A 26 -1.50 -8.65 10.85
CA VAL A 26 -1.42 -9.94 10.14
C VAL A 26 -1.55 -11.12 11.11
N LEU A 27 -0.82 -11.08 12.22
CA LEU A 27 -0.87 -12.11 13.26
C LEU A 27 -2.20 -12.08 14.03
N GLY A 28 -2.71 -10.88 14.32
CA GLY A 28 -3.96 -10.64 15.03
C GLY A 28 -5.22 -10.74 14.16
N ALA A 29 -5.11 -10.94 12.85
CA ALA A 29 -6.28 -10.92 11.96
C ALA A 29 -7.37 -11.92 12.37
N GLY A 30 -6.99 -13.11 12.84
CA GLY A 30 -7.91 -14.13 13.33
C GLY A 30 -8.73 -13.65 14.55
N PRO A 31 -8.09 -13.33 15.69
CA PRO A 31 -8.81 -12.87 16.88
C PRO A 31 -9.57 -11.55 16.64
N ILE A 32 -9.02 -10.61 15.86
CA ILE A 32 -9.70 -9.35 15.54
C ILE A 32 -11.03 -9.62 14.81
N ILE A 33 -11.00 -10.49 13.80
CA ILE A 33 -12.20 -10.85 13.04
C ILE A 33 -13.15 -11.74 13.84
N GLY A 34 -12.61 -12.59 14.73
CA GLY A 34 -13.40 -13.42 15.64
C GLY A 34 -14.30 -12.61 16.59
N LEU A 35 -13.96 -11.35 16.88
CA LEU A 35 -14.82 -10.44 17.65
C LEU A 35 -16.12 -10.08 16.91
N PHE A 36 -16.14 -10.17 15.58
CA PHE A 36 -17.30 -9.86 14.75
C PHE A 36 -18.24 -11.06 14.55
N GLY A 37 -17.83 -12.26 14.95
CA GLY A 37 -18.62 -13.50 14.85
C GLY A 37 -17.97 -14.58 14.00
N ALA A 38 -18.42 -15.83 14.18
CA ALA A 38 -17.85 -17.01 13.52
C ALA A 38 -18.05 -17.02 12.00
N ASP A 39 -19.08 -16.35 11.48
CA ASP A 39 -19.36 -16.29 10.05
C ASP A 39 -18.36 -15.42 9.26
N TYR A 40 -17.54 -14.62 9.95
CA TYR A 40 -16.57 -13.72 9.31
C TYR A 40 -15.17 -14.32 9.17
N GLN A 41 -14.96 -15.60 9.47
CA GLN A 41 -13.63 -16.24 9.41
C GLN A 41 -12.90 -16.00 8.08
N ASP A 42 -13.62 -15.97 6.96
CA ASP A 42 -13.06 -15.69 5.63
C ASP A 42 -12.47 -14.27 5.50
N ALA A 43 -12.98 -13.30 6.28
CA ALA A 43 -12.47 -11.93 6.31
C ALA A 43 -11.09 -11.82 6.99
N ALA A 44 -10.65 -12.83 7.74
CA ALA A 44 -9.31 -12.85 8.31
C ALA A 44 -8.23 -12.89 7.21
N LEU A 45 -8.46 -13.64 6.14
CA LEU A 45 -7.56 -13.70 4.98
C LEU A 45 -7.56 -12.38 4.20
N VAL A 46 -8.73 -11.79 4.02
CA VAL A 46 -8.91 -10.45 3.43
C VAL A 46 -8.08 -9.41 4.20
N LEU A 47 -8.22 -9.38 5.53
CA LEU A 47 -7.52 -8.44 6.40
C LEU A 47 -6.00 -8.60 6.32
N ARG A 48 -5.49 -9.83 6.28
CA ARG A 48 -4.05 -10.10 6.12
C ARG A 48 -3.51 -9.55 4.80
N LEU A 49 -4.21 -9.80 3.70
CA LEU A 49 -3.83 -9.33 2.36
C LEU A 49 -3.80 -7.80 2.30
N LEU A 50 -4.86 -7.15 2.80
CA LEU A 50 -4.95 -5.70 2.85
C LEU A 50 -3.88 -5.08 3.75
N ALA A 51 -3.60 -5.68 4.92
CA ALA A 51 -2.58 -5.18 5.83
C ALA A 51 -1.18 -5.19 5.19
N ILE A 52 -0.84 -6.25 4.46
CA ILE A 52 0.45 -6.34 3.75
C ILE A 52 0.50 -5.32 2.61
N GLY A 53 -0.52 -5.30 1.74
CA GLY A 53 -0.55 -4.42 0.57
C GLY A 53 -0.53 -2.93 0.95
N ASN A 54 -1.45 -2.53 1.83
CA ASN A 54 -1.51 -1.14 2.30
C ASN A 54 -0.35 -0.78 3.22
N GLY A 55 0.24 -1.73 3.93
CA GLY A 55 1.45 -1.51 4.74
C GLY A 55 2.62 -1.04 3.88
N VAL A 56 2.86 -1.72 2.74
CA VAL A 56 3.92 -1.34 1.79
C VAL A 56 3.64 0.03 1.16
N TRP A 57 2.38 0.31 0.80
CA TRP A 57 1.96 1.61 0.31
C TRP A 57 2.18 2.73 1.32
N ALA A 58 1.81 2.52 2.59
CA ALA A 58 1.95 3.50 3.66
C ALA A 58 3.42 3.92 3.87
N ILE A 59 4.37 2.99 3.77
CA ILE A 59 5.81 3.31 3.85
C ILE A 59 6.25 4.20 2.67
N SER A 60 5.65 3.99 1.50
CA SER A 60 5.95 4.72 0.26
C SER A 60 5.27 6.09 0.18
N ALA A 61 4.26 6.33 1.03
CA ALA A 61 3.51 7.58 1.06
C ALA A 61 4.39 8.80 1.35
N LEU A 62 5.44 8.65 2.17
CA LEU A 62 6.39 9.74 2.42
C LEU A 62 7.17 10.12 1.16
N SER A 63 7.60 9.16 0.35
CA SER A 63 8.24 9.42 -0.95
C SER A 63 7.27 10.07 -1.94
N ALA A 64 6.01 9.63 -1.94
CA ALA A 64 4.97 10.23 -2.75
C ALA A 64 4.74 11.71 -2.40
N LEU A 65 4.69 12.00 -1.09
CA LEU A 65 4.51 13.34 -0.57
C LEU A 65 5.71 14.23 -0.92
N TRP A 66 6.93 13.72 -0.77
CA TRP A 66 8.13 14.45 -1.16
C TRP A 66 8.13 14.82 -2.65
N LEU A 67 7.79 13.88 -3.53
CA LEU A 67 7.72 14.15 -4.95
C LEU A 67 6.68 15.22 -5.30
N GLN A 68 5.57 15.26 -4.55
CA GLN A 68 4.56 16.31 -4.71
C GLN A 68 5.10 17.68 -4.32
N TYR A 69 5.93 17.77 -3.27
CA TYR A 69 6.60 19.01 -2.88
C TYR A 69 7.70 19.46 -3.87
N CYS A 70 8.37 18.54 -4.55
CA CYS A 70 9.38 18.86 -5.58
C CYS A 70 8.79 19.14 -6.98
N ASP A 71 7.56 19.67 -7.06
CA ASP A 71 6.84 20.02 -8.29
C ASP A 71 6.61 18.85 -9.29
N ARG A 72 6.80 17.60 -8.84
CA ARG A 72 6.50 16.37 -9.60
C ARG A 72 5.17 15.74 -9.19
N GLY A 73 4.30 16.52 -8.54
CA GLY A 73 2.96 16.08 -8.14
C GLY A 73 2.13 15.57 -9.32
N MET A 74 2.30 16.17 -10.51
CA MET A 74 1.63 15.72 -11.73
C MET A 74 2.03 14.29 -12.13
N THR A 75 3.29 13.90 -11.92
CA THR A 75 3.76 12.54 -12.18
C THR A 75 3.21 11.55 -11.15
N VAL A 76 3.19 11.92 -9.87
CA VAL A 76 2.56 11.11 -8.81
C VAL A 76 1.08 10.91 -9.10
N MET A 77 0.37 11.98 -9.46
CA MET A 77 -1.05 11.93 -9.81
C MET A 77 -1.31 11.00 -11.01
N ARG A 78 -0.49 11.07 -12.07
CA ARG A 78 -0.59 10.14 -13.20
C ARG A 78 -0.43 8.69 -12.75
N ILE A 79 0.59 8.38 -11.93
CA ILE A 79 0.78 7.04 -11.37
C ILE A 79 -0.45 6.61 -10.57
N THR A 80 -0.95 7.46 -9.67
CA THR A 80 -2.13 7.16 -8.87
C THR A 80 -3.37 6.90 -9.73
N VAL A 81 -3.60 7.69 -10.77
CA VAL A 81 -4.73 7.48 -11.70
C VAL A 81 -4.56 6.17 -12.47
N PHE A 82 -3.36 5.87 -12.97
CA PHE A 82 -3.08 4.58 -13.63
C PHE A 82 -3.29 3.40 -12.68
N THR A 83 -2.79 3.49 -11.44
CA THR A 83 -3.00 2.46 -10.41
C THR A 83 -4.48 2.28 -10.11
N LEU A 84 -5.25 3.36 -9.99
CA LEU A 84 -6.69 3.31 -9.74
C LEU A 84 -7.46 2.64 -10.89
N LEU A 85 -7.09 2.93 -12.13
CA LEU A 85 -7.68 2.29 -13.31
C LEU A 85 -7.38 0.79 -13.35
N ILE A 86 -6.13 0.40 -13.08
CA ILE A 86 -5.73 -1.00 -13.00
C ILE A 86 -6.47 -1.71 -11.86
N ASP A 87 -6.57 -1.05 -10.69
CA ASP A 87 -7.26 -1.62 -9.53
C ASP A 87 -8.75 -1.81 -9.79
N SER A 88 -9.41 -0.82 -10.40
CA SER A 88 -10.82 -0.92 -10.77
C SER A 88 -11.07 -2.03 -11.79
N LEU A 89 -10.16 -2.21 -12.76
CA LEU A 89 -10.26 -3.28 -13.77
C LEU A 89 -10.06 -4.67 -13.13
N LEU A 90 -9.03 -4.83 -12.30
CA LEU A 90 -8.80 -6.09 -11.58
C LEU A 90 -9.96 -6.39 -10.63
N ASN A 91 -10.45 -5.40 -9.88
CA ASN A 91 -11.64 -5.54 -9.05
C ASN A 91 -12.84 -6.02 -9.86
N ALA A 92 -13.14 -5.41 -11.00
CA ALA A 92 -14.24 -5.82 -11.87
C ALA A 92 -14.12 -7.28 -12.36
N LEU A 93 -12.89 -7.79 -12.55
CA LEU A 93 -12.63 -9.15 -13.00
C LEU A 93 -12.56 -10.19 -11.86
N LEU A 94 -12.02 -9.80 -10.70
CA LEU A 94 -11.76 -10.68 -9.57
C LEU A 94 -12.95 -10.77 -8.60
N ILE A 95 -13.73 -9.69 -8.43
CA ILE A 95 -14.91 -9.69 -7.54
C ILE A 95 -15.94 -10.75 -7.96
N PRO A 96 -16.29 -10.92 -9.24
CA PRO A 96 -17.28 -11.93 -9.64
C PRO A 96 -16.82 -13.37 -9.36
N LYS A 97 -15.51 -13.63 -9.31
CA LYS A 97 -14.93 -14.96 -9.12
C LYS A 97 -14.56 -15.29 -7.68
N PHE A 98 -14.06 -14.30 -6.94
CA PHE A 98 -13.46 -14.48 -5.61
C PHE A 98 -14.07 -13.57 -4.54
N GLY A 99 -15.09 -12.78 -4.89
CA GLY A 99 -15.79 -11.88 -3.95
C GLY A 99 -14.83 -10.94 -3.23
N MET A 100 -14.93 -10.92 -1.90
CA MET A 100 -14.15 -10.03 -1.03
C MET A 100 -12.64 -10.32 -1.07
N LEU A 101 -12.24 -11.59 -1.23
CA LEU A 101 -10.82 -11.96 -1.39
C LEU A 101 -10.24 -11.43 -2.70
N GLY A 102 -11.04 -11.47 -3.77
CA GLY A 102 -10.67 -10.92 -5.06
C GLY A 102 -10.36 -9.43 -4.99
N ALA A 103 -11.21 -8.68 -4.27
CA ALA A 103 -11.00 -7.25 -4.06
C ALA A 103 -9.72 -6.96 -3.27
N ALA A 104 -9.51 -7.68 -2.16
CA ALA A 104 -8.33 -7.52 -1.33
C ALA A 104 -7.03 -7.85 -2.09
N ALA A 105 -7.05 -8.89 -2.93
CA ALA A 105 -5.92 -9.28 -3.76
C ALA A 105 -5.60 -8.23 -4.83
N SER A 106 -6.62 -7.67 -5.49
CA SER A 106 -6.44 -6.56 -6.44
C SER A 106 -5.76 -5.38 -5.76
N THR A 107 -6.35 -4.88 -4.67
CA THR A 107 -5.83 -3.70 -3.97
C THR A 107 -4.44 -3.96 -3.40
N ALA A 108 -4.16 -5.14 -2.85
CA ALA A 108 -2.84 -5.46 -2.37
C ALA A 108 -1.80 -5.44 -3.50
N ALA A 109 -2.12 -6.03 -4.65
CA ALA A 109 -1.22 -6.04 -5.81
C ALA A 109 -0.99 -4.62 -6.36
N THR A 110 -2.04 -3.84 -6.56
CA THR A 110 -1.96 -2.49 -7.12
C THR A 110 -1.23 -1.53 -6.17
N SER A 111 -1.49 -1.60 -4.87
CA SER A 111 -0.78 -0.82 -3.84
C SER A 111 0.72 -1.11 -3.80
N ILE A 112 1.12 -2.39 -3.92
CA ILE A 112 2.54 -2.77 -3.97
C ILE A 112 3.20 -2.26 -5.25
N CYS A 113 2.54 -2.41 -6.41
CA CYS A 113 3.06 -1.90 -7.67
C CYS A 113 3.26 -0.38 -7.63
N ALA A 114 2.27 0.36 -7.09
CA ALA A 114 2.34 1.81 -6.96
C ALA A 114 3.45 2.26 -5.99
N ALA A 115 3.59 1.57 -4.86
CA ALA A 115 4.64 1.79 -3.89
C ALA A 115 6.04 1.69 -4.53
N ILE A 116 6.28 0.60 -5.27
CA ILE A 116 7.55 0.37 -5.98
C ILE A 116 7.80 1.47 -7.01
N ALA A 117 6.80 1.84 -7.80
CA ALA A 117 6.92 2.89 -8.82
C ALA A 117 7.30 4.25 -8.22
N ILE A 118 6.70 4.62 -7.08
CA ILE A 118 6.98 5.88 -6.38
C ILE A 118 8.38 5.89 -5.78
N VAL A 119 8.76 4.83 -5.07
CA VAL A 119 10.11 4.73 -4.47
C VAL A 119 11.18 4.74 -5.56
N TRP A 120 10.94 4.06 -6.67
CA TRP A 120 11.86 4.06 -7.80
C TRP A 120 12.00 5.45 -8.44
N LEU A 121 10.90 6.18 -8.60
CA LEU A 121 10.92 7.54 -9.12
C LEU A 121 11.62 8.50 -8.14
N ALA A 122 11.45 8.32 -6.83
CA ALA A 122 12.15 9.09 -5.80
C ALA A 122 13.67 8.84 -5.79
N ARG A 123 14.13 7.67 -6.25
CA ARG A 123 15.56 7.36 -6.40
C ARG A 123 16.21 7.96 -7.65
N ARG A 124 15.43 8.39 -8.65
CA ARG A 124 16.00 8.96 -9.87
C ARG A 124 16.62 10.33 -9.57
N PRO A 125 17.90 10.57 -9.96
CA PRO A 125 18.57 11.83 -9.72
C PRO A 125 17.82 12.98 -10.40
N GLN A 126 17.68 14.07 -9.65
CA GLN A 126 17.09 15.33 -10.10
C GLN A 126 18.17 16.08 -10.88
N ASN A 127 18.25 15.83 -12.19
CA ASN A 127 19.03 16.66 -13.12
C ASN A 127 18.20 17.86 -13.55
#